data_AF-A0A2P4WYL9-F1
#
_entry.id   AF-A0A2P4WYL9-F1
#
_cell.length_a   1.000
_cell.length_b   1.000
_cell.length_c   1.000
_cell.angle_alpha   90.00
_cell.angle_beta   90.00
_cell.angle_gamma   90.00
#
_symmetry.space_group_name_H-M   'P 1'
#
loop_
_entity.id
_entity.type
_entity.pdbx_description
1 polymer ?
#
loop_
_entity_poly.entity_id
_entity_poly.type
_entity_poly.pdbx_seq_one_letter_code
_entity_poly.pdbx_strand_id
1 'polypeptide(L)'
;MQSLAAKTPRLAVPGLQNLGNTCFFNAILQALASLPSVHEFLEEIEQRARVTRRNIAFTGALRDCLEGTLGTEARYYTHFYYTALAPREEHEPCGVVTPRILNAELTSKLRAFRGNKQQDSQELLQFLFKLVGNEQRCCSVQDRGLVDLSMDEIQDPATSRSISDLRLSQAVDERNWNPLQGLQVNLLQCSRCHRFRPLNNQPFLDVSLSLVTPGEKKIARLTDALHLYTEPEVIKGVECSYCSVIDELEVTRKEYAQVMKQQARFQLNSEKISLHDVMDMEITQHERKDWIHTLEQLANSSTCFDLEQLERPIPRSRNDCFKRLQFSRSPDVFCFHLNRKVYMRTGGAVKLETYVEFPLELDMDDYCQYETSAVADQKGMNGSRSRSMRRPRASIPSFGEASEQQYL
;
A
#
# COMPACT_ATOMS: atom_id res chain seq x y z
N MET A 1 5.60 -23.05 -53.86
CA MET A 1 6.05 -22.83 -52.47
C MET A 1 5.01 -21.97 -51.77
N GLN A 2 4.03 -22.59 -51.13
CA GLN A 2 3.13 -21.91 -50.20
C GLN A 2 3.66 -22.13 -48.79
N SER A 3 3.88 -21.03 -48.07
CA SER A 3 4.39 -21.01 -46.71
C SER A 3 3.37 -21.70 -45.79
N LEU A 4 3.79 -22.79 -45.13
CA LEU A 4 3.09 -23.37 -43.99
C LEU A 4 3.27 -22.40 -42.82
N ALA A 5 2.35 -21.46 -42.67
CA ALA A 5 2.20 -20.73 -41.42
C ALA A 5 1.94 -21.77 -40.32
N ALA A 6 2.90 -21.94 -39.41
CA ALA A 6 2.75 -22.81 -38.26
C ALA A 6 1.49 -22.39 -37.49
N LYS A 7 0.48 -23.26 -37.47
CA LYS A 7 -0.69 -23.07 -36.61
C LYS A 7 -0.17 -23.07 -35.18
N THR A 8 -0.32 -21.95 -34.46
CA THR A 8 -0.11 -21.92 -33.02
C THR A 8 -1.00 -23.00 -32.38
N PRO A 9 -0.44 -23.87 -31.54
CA PRO A 9 -1.22 -24.91 -30.89
C PRO A 9 -2.31 -24.26 -30.04
N ARG A 10 -3.56 -24.71 -30.22
CA ARG A 10 -4.67 -24.26 -29.38
C ARG A 10 -4.46 -24.86 -28.00
N LEU A 11 -4.41 -24.01 -26.99
CA LEU A 11 -4.31 -24.42 -25.60
C LEU A 11 -5.71 -24.51 -24.99
N ALA A 12 -5.99 -25.60 -24.28
CA ALA A 12 -7.19 -25.84 -23.52
C ALA A 12 -6.87 -25.85 -22.01
N VAL A 13 -7.73 -25.23 -21.21
CA VAL A 13 -7.59 -25.18 -19.75
C VAL A 13 -8.61 -26.14 -19.11
N PRO A 14 -8.19 -26.97 -18.14
CA PRO A 14 -9.09 -27.88 -17.43
C PRO A 14 -10.24 -27.20 -16.69
N GLY A 15 -11.41 -27.82 -16.70
CA GLY A 15 -12.55 -27.37 -15.89
C GLY A 15 -12.37 -27.70 -14.40
N LEU A 16 -13.09 -26.98 -13.52
CA LEU A 16 -13.10 -27.27 -12.08
C LEU A 16 -14.45 -27.85 -11.64
N GLN A 17 -14.41 -28.94 -10.87
CA GLN A 17 -15.61 -29.50 -10.26
C GLN A 17 -16.14 -28.53 -9.18
N ASN A 18 -17.44 -28.25 -9.20
CA ASN A 18 -18.09 -27.51 -8.11
C ASN A 18 -18.36 -28.47 -6.95
N LEU A 19 -17.84 -28.15 -5.76
CA LEU A 19 -17.95 -28.97 -4.55
C LEU A 19 -19.16 -28.60 -3.67
N GLY A 20 -20.06 -27.76 -4.20
CA GLY A 20 -21.24 -27.24 -3.51
C GLY A 20 -21.13 -25.74 -3.28
N ASN A 21 -21.76 -24.94 -4.16
CA ASN A 21 -21.68 -23.47 -4.16
C ASN A 21 -20.25 -22.90 -4.21
N THR A 22 -19.26 -23.64 -4.70
CA THR A 22 -17.86 -23.20 -4.77
C THR A 22 -17.48 -22.51 -6.09
N CYS A 23 -18.45 -21.96 -6.83
CA CYS A 23 -18.17 -21.28 -8.10
C CYS A 23 -17.32 -20.02 -7.93
N PHE A 24 -17.50 -19.28 -6.83
CA PHE A 24 -16.66 -18.12 -6.47
C PHE A 24 -15.18 -18.53 -6.33
N PHE A 25 -14.94 -19.72 -5.78
CA PHE A 25 -13.61 -20.30 -5.58
C PHE A 25 -13.01 -20.78 -6.90
N ASN A 26 -13.81 -21.48 -7.71
CA ASN A 26 -13.36 -21.96 -9.01
C ASN A 26 -12.98 -20.81 -9.95
N ALA A 27 -13.73 -19.70 -9.95
CA ALA A 27 -13.42 -18.53 -10.76
C ALA A 27 -12.06 -17.90 -10.40
N ILE A 28 -11.78 -17.73 -9.11
CA ILE A 28 -10.48 -17.22 -8.63
C ILE A 28 -9.34 -18.15 -9.00
N LEU A 29 -9.49 -19.47 -8.82
CA LEU A 29 -8.43 -20.42 -9.18
C LEU A 29 -8.10 -20.41 -10.67
N GLN A 30 -9.10 -20.31 -11.53
CA GLN A 30 -8.89 -20.20 -12.98
C GLN A 30 -8.15 -18.91 -13.34
N ALA A 31 -8.52 -17.79 -12.70
CA ALA A 31 -7.84 -16.52 -12.91
C ALA A 31 -6.37 -16.58 -12.44
N LEU A 32 -6.11 -17.12 -11.23
CA LEU A 32 -4.76 -17.28 -10.71
C LEU A 32 -3.90 -18.23 -11.57
N ALA A 33 -4.49 -19.30 -12.10
CA ALA A 33 -3.80 -20.23 -13.00
C ALA A 33 -3.31 -19.56 -14.30
N SER A 34 -3.92 -18.45 -14.70
CA SER A 34 -3.55 -17.71 -15.91
C SER A 34 -2.41 -16.70 -15.70
N LEU A 35 -1.90 -16.55 -14.47
CA LEU A 35 -0.90 -15.53 -14.11
C LEU A 35 0.49 -16.16 -13.85
N PRO A 36 1.46 -16.08 -14.79
CA PRO A 36 2.84 -16.57 -14.61
C PRO A 36 3.52 -16.05 -13.35
N SER A 37 3.33 -14.77 -12.99
CA SER A 37 3.95 -14.19 -11.80
C SER A 37 3.48 -14.85 -10.50
N VAL A 38 2.26 -15.40 -10.47
CA VAL A 38 1.74 -16.15 -9.30
C VAL A 38 2.42 -17.52 -9.20
N HIS A 39 2.64 -18.19 -10.32
CA HIS A 39 3.33 -19.48 -10.38
C HIS A 39 4.78 -19.35 -9.89
N GLU A 40 5.53 -18.38 -10.42
CA GLU A 40 6.91 -18.07 -9.99
C GLU A 40 6.97 -17.77 -8.48
N PHE A 41 6.04 -16.94 -7.99
CA PHE A 41 5.95 -16.61 -6.57
C PHE A 41 5.70 -17.83 -5.66
N LEU A 42 4.80 -18.74 -6.06
CA LEU A 42 4.51 -19.95 -5.28
C LEU A 42 5.70 -20.92 -5.30
N GLU A 43 6.40 -21.03 -6.43
CA GLU A 43 7.60 -21.85 -6.54
C GLU A 43 8.71 -21.35 -5.61
N GLU A 44 8.96 -20.04 -5.58
CA GLU A 44 9.94 -19.43 -4.67
C GLU A 44 9.63 -19.74 -3.20
N ILE A 45 8.36 -19.67 -2.80
CA ILE A 45 7.94 -20.02 -1.43
C ILE A 45 8.24 -21.49 -1.13
N GLU A 46 7.93 -22.40 -2.05
CA GLU A 46 8.21 -23.82 -1.86
C GLU A 46 9.71 -24.11 -1.73
N GLN A 47 10.53 -23.49 -2.59
CA GLN A 47 11.99 -23.63 -2.52
C GLN A 47 12.52 -23.18 -1.15
N ARG A 48 12.06 -22.03 -0.64
CA ARG A 48 12.40 -21.53 0.70
C ARG A 48 11.90 -22.44 1.82
N ALA A 49 10.70 -22.98 1.69
CA ALA A 49 10.13 -23.92 2.66
C ALA A 49 10.95 -25.22 2.75
N ARG A 50 11.46 -25.73 1.62
CA ARG A 50 12.36 -26.90 1.57
C ARG A 50 13.67 -26.62 2.31
N VAL A 51 14.27 -25.44 2.11
CA VAL A 51 15.51 -25.03 2.80
C VAL A 51 15.29 -24.89 4.30
N THR A 52 14.21 -24.23 4.71
CA THR A 52 13.88 -23.99 6.13
C THR A 52 13.17 -25.17 6.82
N ARG A 53 12.86 -26.24 6.07
CA ARG A 53 12.08 -27.42 6.52
C ARG A 53 10.76 -27.04 7.18
N ARG A 54 10.10 -26.00 6.68
CA ARG A 54 8.81 -25.53 7.18
C ARG A 54 7.67 -26.16 6.40
N ASN A 55 6.55 -26.40 7.09
CA ASN A 55 5.34 -26.95 6.47
C ASN A 55 4.52 -25.81 5.85
N ILE A 56 4.19 -25.96 4.56
CA ILE A 56 3.40 -25.02 3.76
C ILE A 56 2.14 -25.69 3.18
N ALA A 57 1.35 -26.33 4.05
CA ALA A 57 0.21 -27.16 3.63
C ALA A 57 -0.78 -26.45 2.69
N PHE A 58 -1.07 -25.16 2.94
CA PHE A 58 -2.01 -24.42 2.08
C PHE A 58 -1.36 -23.99 0.77
N THR A 59 -0.16 -23.40 0.83
CA THR A 59 0.56 -22.91 -0.35
C THR A 59 0.93 -24.05 -1.28
N GLY A 60 1.35 -25.19 -0.73
CA GLY A 60 1.60 -26.42 -1.50
C GLY A 60 0.34 -26.95 -2.17
N ALA A 61 -0.78 -27.05 -1.44
CA ALA A 61 -2.06 -27.48 -2.02
C ALA A 61 -2.59 -26.52 -3.10
N LEU A 62 -2.31 -25.21 -2.96
CA LEU A 62 -2.65 -24.21 -3.97
C LEU A 62 -1.82 -24.42 -5.23
N ARG A 63 -0.49 -24.51 -5.09
CA ARG A 63 0.41 -24.77 -6.21
C ARG A 63 0.10 -26.08 -6.93
N ASP A 64 -0.12 -27.17 -6.18
CA ASP A 64 -0.49 -28.47 -6.74
C ASP A 64 -1.78 -28.38 -7.59
N CYS A 65 -2.72 -27.52 -7.20
CA CYS A 65 -3.95 -27.27 -7.96
C CYS A 65 -3.70 -26.45 -9.23
N LEU A 66 -2.74 -25.52 -9.20
CA LEU A 66 -2.43 -24.63 -10.33
C LEU A 66 -1.50 -25.32 -11.36
N GLU A 67 -0.38 -25.87 -10.91
CA GLU A 67 0.72 -26.40 -11.75
C GLU A 67 0.82 -27.93 -11.73
N GLY A 68 0.29 -28.57 -10.68
CA GLY A 68 0.51 -30.00 -10.43
C GLY A 68 1.78 -30.27 -9.61
N THR A 69 1.91 -31.49 -9.11
CA THR A 69 2.99 -31.87 -8.19
C THR A 69 4.30 -32.13 -8.92
N LEU A 70 5.25 -31.20 -8.85
CA LEU A 70 6.61 -31.30 -9.41
C LEU A 70 7.56 -32.20 -8.57
N GLY A 71 7.02 -33.25 -7.93
CA GLY A 71 7.77 -34.17 -7.06
C GLY A 71 8.35 -35.37 -7.82
N THR A 72 9.63 -35.65 -7.60
CA THR A 72 10.41 -36.79 -8.14
C THR A 72 9.87 -38.20 -7.83
N GLU A 73 8.84 -38.32 -7.00
CA GLU A 73 8.16 -39.58 -6.65
C GLU A 73 6.94 -39.88 -7.55
N ALA A 74 6.53 -38.97 -8.44
CA ALA A 74 5.35 -39.15 -9.31
C ALA A 74 5.66 -39.95 -10.61
N ARG A 75 6.54 -40.96 -10.52
CA ARG A 75 7.05 -41.68 -11.70
C ARG A 75 6.22 -42.88 -12.16
N TYR A 76 5.03 -43.11 -11.61
CA TYR A 76 4.22 -44.25 -12.01
C TYR A 76 2.73 -43.87 -12.12
N TYR A 77 2.24 -43.83 -13.36
CA TYR A 77 0.85 -43.68 -13.83
C TYR A 77 0.21 -42.28 -13.78
N THR A 78 -0.16 -41.79 -14.98
CA THR A 78 -1.45 -41.19 -15.43
C THR A 78 -2.21 -40.17 -14.56
N HIS A 79 -1.72 -39.78 -13.38
CA HIS A 79 -2.44 -38.95 -12.41
C HIS A 79 -2.08 -37.45 -12.54
N PHE A 80 -0.87 -37.14 -13.00
CA PHE A 80 -0.40 -35.77 -13.21
C PHE A 80 -1.23 -34.98 -14.24
N TYR A 81 -1.85 -35.68 -15.19
CA TYR A 81 -2.59 -35.06 -16.29
C TYR A 81 -4.01 -34.59 -15.89
N TYR A 82 -4.52 -34.94 -14.71
CA TYR A 82 -5.93 -34.67 -14.34
C TYR A 82 -6.11 -33.75 -13.13
N THR A 83 -5.02 -33.25 -12.52
CA THR A 83 -5.08 -32.59 -11.21
C THR A 83 -4.68 -31.11 -11.19
N ALA A 84 -4.18 -30.57 -12.31
CA ALA A 84 -3.65 -29.21 -12.41
C ALA A 84 -4.38 -28.36 -13.45
N LEU A 85 -4.48 -27.06 -13.21
CA LEU A 85 -5.10 -26.07 -14.10
C LEU A 85 -4.19 -25.53 -15.21
N ALA A 86 -2.93 -25.98 -15.27
CA ALA A 86 -1.99 -25.57 -16.29
C ALA A 86 -2.56 -25.76 -17.73
N PRO A 87 -2.34 -24.80 -18.65
CA PRO A 87 -2.77 -24.92 -20.05
C PRO A 87 -2.17 -26.17 -20.72
N ARG A 88 -2.97 -26.85 -21.54
CA ARG A 88 -2.59 -28.08 -22.27
C ARG A 88 -2.87 -27.94 -23.74
N GLU A 89 -2.17 -28.70 -24.58
CA GLU A 89 -2.54 -28.75 -26.00
C GLU A 89 -3.93 -29.37 -26.20
N GLU A 90 -4.69 -28.88 -27.18
CA GLU A 90 -6.08 -29.30 -27.47
C GLU A 90 -6.23 -30.83 -27.69
N HIS A 91 -5.17 -31.51 -28.11
CA HIS A 91 -5.15 -32.95 -28.33
C HIS A 91 -4.97 -33.76 -27.03
N GLU A 92 -4.58 -33.13 -25.93
CA GLU A 92 -4.44 -33.78 -24.64
C GLU A 92 -5.80 -33.91 -23.94
N PRO A 93 -6.06 -35.04 -23.24
CA PRO A 93 -7.28 -35.20 -22.47
C PRO A 93 -7.34 -34.15 -21.35
N CYS A 94 -8.27 -33.21 -21.48
CA CYS A 94 -8.49 -32.16 -20.50
C CYS A 94 -9.48 -32.67 -19.43
N GLY A 95 -8.96 -32.99 -18.24
CA GLY A 95 -9.75 -33.47 -17.11
C GLY A 95 -10.61 -32.40 -16.44
N VAL A 96 -11.44 -32.84 -15.48
CA VAL A 96 -12.03 -31.94 -14.49
C VAL A 96 -11.19 -32.02 -13.21
N VAL A 97 -10.54 -30.91 -12.87
CA VAL A 97 -9.77 -30.78 -11.63
C VAL A 97 -10.74 -30.67 -10.45
N THR A 98 -10.45 -31.43 -9.40
CA THR A 98 -11.29 -31.44 -8.18
C THR A 98 -10.46 -30.96 -6.98
N PRO A 99 -10.57 -29.67 -6.59
CA PRO A 99 -9.70 -29.06 -5.59
C PRO A 99 -10.10 -29.42 -4.14
N ARG A 100 -10.19 -30.72 -3.82
CA ARG A 100 -10.65 -31.19 -2.50
C ARG A 100 -9.69 -30.84 -1.37
N ILE A 101 -8.39 -31.03 -1.60
CA ILE A 101 -7.35 -30.78 -0.60
C ILE A 101 -7.29 -29.28 -0.28
N LEU A 102 -7.22 -28.44 -1.31
CA LEU A 102 -7.19 -26.99 -1.14
C LEU A 102 -8.47 -26.46 -0.45
N ASN A 103 -9.65 -26.96 -0.82
CA ASN A 103 -10.90 -26.57 -0.17
C ASN A 103 -10.96 -27.05 1.29
N ALA A 104 -10.41 -28.23 1.61
CA ALA A 104 -10.32 -28.71 2.99
C ALA A 104 -9.39 -27.83 3.83
N GLU A 105 -8.22 -27.45 3.32
CA GLU A 105 -7.30 -26.53 3.98
C GLU A 105 -7.93 -25.15 4.19
N LEU A 106 -8.60 -24.61 3.18
CA LEU A 106 -9.31 -23.32 3.26
C LEU A 106 -10.39 -23.35 4.34
N THR A 107 -11.28 -24.35 4.32
CA THR A 107 -12.40 -24.47 5.27
C THR A 107 -11.95 -24.86 6.68
N SER A 108 -10.82 -25.56 6.80
CA SER A 108 -10.18 -25.83 8.09
C SER A 108 -9.72 -24.54 8.75
N LYS A 109 -8.97 -23.71 8.01
CA LYS A 109 -8.38 -22.45 8.52
C LYS A 109 -9.38 -21.30 8.64
N LEU A 110 -10.39 -21.22 7.76
CA LEU A 110 -11.36 -20.13 7.71
C LEU A 110 -12.78 -20.62 8.03
N ARG A 111 -13.29 -20.21 9.19
CA ARG A 111 -14.65 -20.58 9.63
C ARG A 111 -15.75 -20.01 8.73
N ALA A 112 -15.53 -18.84 8.13
CA ALA A 112 -16.50 -18.15 7.28
C ALA A 112 -16.87 -18.96 6.02
N PHE A 113 -15.94 -19.77 5.50
CA PHE A 113 -16.13 -20.57 4.29
C PHE A 113 -16.72 -21.97 4.56
N ARG A 114 -17.07 -22.29 5.82
CA ARG A 114 -17.69 -23.58 6.17
C ARG A 114 -19.18 -23.60 5.81
N GLY A 115 -19.69 -24.77 5.44
CA GLY A 115 -21.12 -25.03 5.29
C GLY A 115 -21.71 -24.72 3.91
N ASN A 116 -20.89 -24.74 2.84
CA ASN A 116 -21.33 -24.70 1.44
C ASN A 116 -22.26 -23.52 1.09
N LYS A 117 -22.05 -22.36 1.73
CA LYS A 117 -22.73 -21.10 1.39
C LYS A 117 -22.01 -20.40 0.24
N GLN A 118 -22.75 -19.63 -0.55
CA GLN A 118 -22.15 -18.71 -1.51
C GLN A 118 -21.37 -17.62 -0.77
N GLN A 119 -20.21 -17.24 -1.31
CA GLN A 119 -19.30 -16.26 -0.73
C GLN A 119 -18.87 -15.25 -1.80
N ASP A 120 -18.29 -14.13 -1.34
CA ASP A 120 -17.70 -13.13 -2.23
C ASP A 120 -16.32 -13.61 -2.72
N SER A 121 -16.08 -13.55 -4.03
CA SER A 121 -14.80 -13.92 -4.64
C SER A 121 -13.68 -12.94 -4.30
N GLN A 122 -14.00 -11.66 -4.10
CA GLN A 122 -13.01 -10.66 -3.70
C GLN A 122 -12.47 -10.98 -2.30
N GLU A 123 -13.38 -11.26 -1.35
CA GLU A 123 -13.02 -11.61 0.02
C GLU A 123 -12.19 -12.91 0.06
N LEU A 124 -12.56 -13.90 -0.74
CA LEU A 124 -11.79 -15.13 -0.89
C LEU A 124 -10.35 -14.84 -1.35
N LEU A 125 -10.15 -14.00 -2.37
CA LEU A 125 -8.83 -13.67 -2.91
C LEU A 125 -7.92 -13.09 -1.81
N GLN A 126 -8.45 -12.13 -1.04
CA GLN A 126 -7.74 -11.52 0.08
C GLN A 126 -7.36 -12.55 1.15
N PHE A 127 -8.26 -13.46 1.50
CA PHE A 127 -7.97 -14.50 2.47
C PHE A 127 -6.97 -15.54 1.96
N LEU A 128 -7.05 -15.92 0.68
CA LEU A 128 -6.13 -16.87 0.05
C LEU A 128 -4.70 -16.34 0.15
N PHE A 129 -4.45 -15.10 -0.28
CA PHE A 129 -3.11 -14.51 -0.20
C PHE A 129 -2.69 -14.15 1.22
N LYS A 130 -3.62 -13.91 2.15
CA LYS A 130 -3.30 -13.82 3.58
C LYS A 130 -2.80 -15.15 4.14
N LEU A 131 -3.37 -16.28 3.73
CA LEU A 131 -2.91 -17.60 4.14
C LEU A 131 -1.52 -17.92 3.55
N VAL A 132 -1.32 -17.64 2.26
CA VAL A 132 -0.01 -17.78 1.60
C VAL A 132 1.04 -16.89 2.29
N GLY A 133 0.73 -15.61 2.51
CA GLY A 133 1.63 -14.67 3.18
C GLY A 133 1.95 -15.04 4.64
N ASN A 134 1.06 -15.75 5.34
CA ASN A 134 1.35 -16.29 6.67
C ASN A 134 2.38 -17.42 6.59
N GLU A 135 2.20 -18.37 5.66
CA GLU A 135 3.13 -19.49 5.48
C GLU A 135 4.49 -19.02 4.95
N GLN A 136 4.50 -18.08 4.02
CA GLN A 136 5.70 -17.42 3.52
C GLN A 136 6.51 -16.76 4.65
N ARG A 137 5.86 -15.98 5.54
CA ARG A 137 6.54 -15.36 6.69
C ARG A 137 7.15 -16.38 7.63
N CYS A 138 6.52 -17.54 7.80
CA CYS A 138 7.10 -18.64 8.57
C CYS A 138 8.33 -19.24 7.87
N CYS A 139 8.45 -19.17 6.55
CA CYS A 139 9.61 -19.64 5.79
C CYS A 139 10.74 -18.61 5.70
N SER A 140 10.45 -17.31 5.88
CA SER A 140 11.47 -16.26 5.89
C SER A 140 12.27 -16.20 7.20
N VAL A 141 11.73 -16.72 8.30
CA VAL A 141 12.46 -16.79 9.57
C VAL A 141 13.33 -18.03 9.57
N GLN A 142 14.64 -17.84 9.37
CA GLN A 142 15.61 -18.87 9.74
C GLN A 142 15.55 -19.01 11.27
N ASP A 143 15.11 -20.16 11.79
CA ASP A 143 15.30 -20.47 13.21
C ASP A 143 16.80 -20.61 13.47
N ARG A 144 17.46 -19.52 13.85
CA ARG A 144 18.80 -19.59 14.43
C ARG A 144 18.78 -20.14 15.87
N GLY A 145 17.61 -20.46 16.42
CA GLY A 145 17.48 -21.02 17.78
C GLY A 145 18.17 -20.13 18.83
N LEU A 146 18.71 -20.75 19.88
CA LEU A 146 19.51 -20.08 20.92
C LEU A 146 20.88 -19.58 20.44
N VAL A 147 21.23 -19.71 19.15
CA VAL A 147 22.55 -19.31 18.63
C VAL A 147 22.73 -17.79 18.68
N ASP A 148 21.65 -17.01 18.54
CA ASP A 148 21.65 -15.54 18.72
C ASP A 148 22.00 -15.10 20.15
N LEU A 149 21.84 -15.97 21.16
CA LEU A 149 22.27 -15.70 22.55
C LEU A 149 23.70 -16.17 22.82
N SER A 150 24.30 -16.93 21.90
CA SER A 150 25.68 -17.46 22.03
C SER A 150 26.73 -16.64 21.26
N MET A 151 26.31 -15.63 20.49
CA MET A 151 27.20 -14.76 19.71
C MET A 151 27.49 -13.41 20.37
N ASP A 152 27.58 -13.37 21.70
CA ASP A 152 27.94 -12.18 22.47
C ASP A 152 29.43 -11.79 22.37
N GLU A 153 30.25 -12.49 21.58
CA GLU A 153 31.71 -12.26 21.54
C GLU A 153 32.25 -11.54 20.29
N ILE A 154 31.42 -10.93 19.44
CA ILE A 154 31.93 -10.00 18.43
C ILE A 154 31.20 -8.66 18.55
N GLN A 155 31.79 -7.81 19.39
CA GLN A 155 31.47 -6.39 19.54
C GLN A 155 31.67 -5.67 18.19
N ASP A 156 30.57 -5.44 17.48
CA ASP A 156 30.47 -4.34 16.52
C ASP A 156 29.24 -3.47 16.91
N PRO A 157 29.42 -2.21 17.34
CA PRO A 157 28.36 -1.37 17.91
C PRO A 157 27.35 -0.85 16.88
N ALA A 158 27.42 -1.29 15.61
CA ALA A 158 26.51 -0.89 14.53
C ALA A 158 25.33 -1.85 14.31
N THR A 159 25.23 -2.94 15.09
CA THR A 159 24.34 -4.08 14.82
C THR A 159 23.28 -4.35 15.88
N SER A 160 22.92 -3.36 16.70
CA SER A 160 21.69 -3.41 17.51
C SER A 160 20.45 -3.03 16.68
N ARG A 161 20.31 -3.63 15.49
CA ARG A 161 19.06 -3.59 14.74
C ARG A 161 18.08 -4.53 15.42
N SER A 162 16.87 -4.07 15.68
CA SER A 162 15.88 -4.94 16.29
C SER A 162 15.63 -6.15 15.37
N ILE A 163 15.23 -7.29 15.92
CA ILE A 163 14.83 -8.47 15.13
C ILE A 163 13.77 -8.06 14.08
N SER A 164 12.97 -7.04 14.38
CA SER A 164 11.99 -6.41 13.48
C SER A 164 12.65 -5.69 12.30
N ASP A 165 13.76 -4.98 12.50
CA ASP A 165 14.50 -4.28 11.45
C ASP A 165 15.27 -5.24 10.55
N LEU A 166 15.83 -6.32 11.12
CA LEU A 166 16.45 -7.41 10.36
C LEU A 166 15.40 -8.14 9.49
N ARG A 167 14.19 -8.34 10.03
CA ARG A 167 13.05 -8.88 9.28
C ARG A 167 12.59 -7.95 8.17
N LEU A 168 12.58 -6.64 8.41
CA LEU A 168 12.23 -5.64 7.42
C LEU A 168 13.29 -5.56 6.31
N SER A 169 14.59 -5.56 6.65
CA SER A 169 15.67 -5.51 5.66
C SER A 169 15.71 -6.78 4.80
N GLN A 170 15.55 -7.97 5.41
CA GLN A 170 15.49 -9.24 4.65
C GLN A 170 14.25 -9.31 3.74
N ALA A 171 13.11 -8.74 4.15
CA ALA A 171 11.92 -8.68 3.31
C ALA A 171 12.07 -7.69 2.13
N VAL A 172 12.86 -6.63 2.31
CA VAL A 172 13.09 -5.58 1.29
C VAL A 172 14.16 -5.98 0.27
N ASP A 173 15.20 -6.71 0.69
CA ASP A 173 16.35 -7.06 -0.19
C ASP A 173 16.09 -8.25 -1.13
N GLU A 174 15.09 -9.11 -0.88
CA GLU A 174 14.98 -10.43 -1.55
C GLU A 174 13.87 -10.59 -2.62
N ARG A 175 13.18 -9.52 -3.08
CA ARG A 175 12.00 -9.63 -3.99
C ARG A 175 10.95 -10.67 -3.52
N ASN A 176 10.82 -10.92 -2.22
CA ASN A 176 9.88 -11.89 -1.67
C ASN A 176 8.49 -11.26 -1.46
N TRP A 177 8.01 -10.52 -2.46
CA TRP A 177 6.73 -9.82 -2.43
C TRP A 177 5.67 -10.61 -3.19
N ASN A 178 4.44 -10.54 -2.72
CA ASN A 178 3.31 -11.09 -3.45
C ASN A 178 3.13 -10.29 -4.76
N PRO A 179 3.02 -10.96 -5.93
CA PRO A 179 2.94 -10.29 -7.23
C PRO A 179 1.72 -9.39 -7.38
N LEU A 180 0.63 -9.64 -6.65
CA LEU A 180 -0.55 -8.78 -6.64
C LEU A 180 -0.42 -7.60 -5.66
N GLN A 181 0.65 -7.54 -4.86
CA GLN A 181 0.79 -6.56 -3.79
C GLN A 181 1.49 -5.29 -4.27
N GLY A 182 0.74 -4.19 -4.32
CA GLY A 182 1.26 -2.85 -4.61
C GLY A 182 1.32 -1.96 -3.37
N LEU A 183 1.82 -0.73 -3.55
CA LEU A 183 1.73 0.34 -2.54
C LEU A 183 0.92 1.50 -3.09
N GLN A 184 -0.06 1.94 -2.31
CA GLN A 184 -0.81 3.17 -2.54
C GLN A 184 -0.33 4.25 -1.56
N VAL A 185 -0.20 5.48 -2.05
CA VAL A 185 0.16 6.64 -1.25
C VAL A 185 -1.07 7.51 -1.01
N ASN A 186 -1.23 7.93 0.24
CA ASN A 186 -2.23 8.93 0.62
C ASN A 186 -1.59 10.31 0.73
N LEU A 187 -1.86 11.15 -0.26
CA LEU A 187 -1.37 12.53 -0.31
C LEU A 187 -2.36 13.45 0.37
N LEU A 188 -1.93 14.09 1.45
CA LEU A 188 -2.76 15.06 2.17
C LEU A 188 -2.09 16.44 2.14
N GLN A 189 -2.72 17.40 1.46
CA GLN A 189 -2.24 18.76 1.32
C GLN A 189 -3.15 19.73 2.06
N CYS A 190 -2.58 20.57 2.94
CA CYS A 190 -3.35 21.62 3.63
C CYS A 190 -3.80 22.71 2.64
N SER A 191 -5.07 23.11 2.68
CA SER A 191 -5.60 24.18 1.81
C SER A 191 -5.05 25.57 2.17
N ARG A 192 -4.63 25.79 3.42
CA ARG A 192 -4.12 27.07 3.92
C ARG A 192 -2.62 27.25 3.68
N CYS A 193 -1.80 26.26 4.07
CA CYS A 193 -0.34 26.37 3.95
C CYS A 193 0.25 25.62 2.75
N HIS A 194 -0.56 24.87 2.00
CA HIS A 194 -0.17 24.09 0.82
C HIS A 194 0.93 23.05 1.04
N ARG A 195 1.32 22.77 2.30
CA ARG A 195 2.29 21.72 2.63
C ARG A 195 1.62 20.35 2.57
N PHE A 196 2.35 19.40 2.04
CA PHE A 196 2.01 17.99 2.12
C PHE A 196 2.35 17.44 3.51
N ARG A 197 1.49 16.57 4.01
CA ARG A 197 1.83 15.69 5.12
C ARG A 197 2.84 14.63 4.65
N PRO A 198 3.60 14.03 5.58
CA PRO A 198 4.45 12.89 5.25
C PRO A 198 3.68 11.83 4.47
N LEU A 199 4.32 11.27 3.45
CA LEU A 199 3.75 10.23 2.62
C LEU A 199 3.45 9.01 3.49
N ASN A 200 2.22 8.52 3.41
CA ASN A 200 1.82 7.29 4.07
C ASN A 200 1.52 6.24 3.01
N ASN A 201 2.46 5.31 2.81
CA ASN A 201 2.32 4.20 1.90
C ASN A 201 1.57 3.06 2.59
N GLN A 202 0.49 2.59 1.96
CA GLN A 202 -0.30 1.45 2.42
C GLN A 202 -0.23 0.33 1.38
N PRO A 203 0.00 -0.93 1.79
CA PRO A 203 -0.07 -2.04 0.87
C PRO A 203 -1.52 -2.32 0.43
N PHE A 204 -1.69 -2.70 -0.82
CA PHE A 204 -2.96 -3.19 -1.36
C PHE A 204 -2.74 -4.49 -2.15
N LEU A 205 -3.78 -5.32 -2.23
CA LEU A 205 -3.81 -6.55 -3.05
C LEU A 205 -4.74 -6.37 -4.26
N ASP A 206 -5.86 -5.68 -4.03
CA ASP A 206 -6.84 -5.33 -5.04
C ASP A 206 -7.25 -3.86 -4.89
N VAL A 207 -7.61 -3.24 -6.01
CA VAL A 207 -8.13 -1.87 -6.05
C VAL A 207 -9.63 -1.93 -6.24
N SER A 208 -10.37 -1.55 -5.19
CA SER A 208 -11.83 -1.54 -5.20
C SER A 208 -12.38 -0.25 -5.80
N LEU A 209 -12.82 -0.31 -7.06
CA LEU A 209 -13.29 0.83 -7.85
C LEU A 209 -14.80 1.02 -7.71
N SER A 210 -15.20 2.26 -7.44
CA SER A 210 -16.62 2.64 -7.38
C SER A 210 -17.18 2.88 -8.78
N LEU A 211 -18.34 2.28 -9.08
CA LEU A 211 -19.02 2.42 -10.38
C LEU A 211 -20.09 3.51 -10.39
N VAL A 212 -20.21 4.28 -9.31
CA VAL A 212 -21.20 5.34 -9.15
C VAL A 212 -20.49 6.56 -8.60
N THR A 213 -20.62 7.68 -9.32
CA THR A 213 -20.14 8.98 -8.84
C THR A 213 -20.98 9.51 -7.68
N PRO A 214 -20.47 10.47 -6.89
CA PRO A 214 -21.25 11.11 -5.82
C PRO A 214 -22.59 11.73 -6.28
N GLY A 215 -22.72 12.05 -7.58
CA GLY A 215 -23.96 12.53 -8.20
C GLY A 215 -24.86 11.44 -8.79
N GLU A 216 -24.72 10.19 -8.34
CA GLU A 216 -25.46 8.99 -8.79
C GLU A 216 -25.32 8.62 -10.27
N LYS A 217 -24.41 9.27 -11.00
CA LYS A 217 -24.11 8.87 -12.39
C LYS A 217 -23.31 7.57 -12.38
N LYS A 218 -23.79 6.61 -13.18
CA LYS A 218 -23.14 5.33 -13.41
C LYS A 218 -21.91 5.53 -14.29
N ILE A 219 -20.82 4.86 -13.93
CA ILE A 219 -19.59 4.81 -14.70
C ILE A 219 -19.63 3.59 -15.63
N ALA A 220 -19.25 3.77 -16.88
CA ALA A 220 -19.27 2.74 -17.92
C ALA A 220 -17.88 2.37 -18.44
N ARG A 221 -16.80 3.01 -17.97
CA ARG A 221 -15.42 2.74 -18.38
C ARG A 221 -14.51 2.54 -17.18
N LEU A 222 -13.53 1.65 -17.31
CA LEU A 222 -12.53 1.39 -16.27
C LEU A 222 -11.68 2.64 -15.98
N THR A 223 -11.24 3.35 -17.02
CA THR A 223 -10.45 4.59 -16.90
C THR A 223 -11.16 5.65 -16.09
N ASP A 224 -12.47 5.83 -16.31
CA ASP A 224 -13.28 6.79 -15.57
C ASP A 224 -13.41 6.40 -14.09
N ALA A 225 -13.47 5.10 -13.79
CA ALA A 225 -13.48 4.60 -12.42
C ALA A 225 -12.13 4.78 -11.72
N LEU A 226 -11.02 4.62 -12.45
CA LEU A 226 -9.67 4.90 -11.95
C LEU A 226 -9.45 6.40 -11.71
N HIS A 227 -9.93 7.25 -12.60
CA HIS A 227 -9.89 8.70 -12.40
C HIS A 227 -10.68 9.12 -11.16
N LEU A 228 -11.87 8.54 -10.95
CA LEU A 228 -12.65 8.79 -9.72
C LEU A 228 -11.88 8.31 -8.48
N TYR A 229 -11.15 7.20 -8.56
CA TYR A 229 -10.35 6.68 -7.46
C TYR A 229 -9.18 7.61 -7.09
N THR A 230 -8.54 8.24 -8.08
CA THR A 230 -7.38 9.12 -7.89
C THR A 230 -7.74 10.62 -7.88
N GLU A 231 -9.02 10.97 -7.93
CA GLU A 231 -9.48 12.37 -7.90
C GLU A 231 -9.23 13.00 -6.51
N PRO A 232 -8.79 14.27 -6.42
CA PRO A 232 -8.67 14.95 -5.15
C PRO A 232 -10.03 15.13 -4.47
N GLU A 233 -10.14 14.67 -3.23
CA GLU A 233 -11.28 14.94 -2.36
C GLU A 233 -10.94 15.99 -1.29
N VAL A 234 -11.92 16.78 -0.85
CA VAL A 234 -11.73 17.77 0.22
C VAL A 234 -12.19 17.19 1.55
N ILE A 235 -11.27 17.08 2.51
CA ILE A 235 -11.56 16.71 3.88
C ILE A 235 -11.61 17.98 4.73
N LYS A 236 -12.73 18.19 5.42
CA LYS A 236 -12.93 19.35 6.28
C LYS A 236 -12.41 19.12 7.69
N GLY A 237 -11.87 20.19 8.29
CA GLY A 237 -11.55 20.22 9.72
C GLY A 237 -10.34 19.37 10.13
N VAL A 238 -9.37 19.18 9.23
CA VAL A 238 -8.14 18.45 9.52
C VAL A 238 -7.17 19.32 10.30
N GLU A 239 -6.61 18.78 11.37
CA GLU A 239 -5.59 19.47 12.16
C GLU A 239 -4.31 19.64 11.35
N CYS A 240 -3.75 20.85 11.33
CA CYS A 240 -2.50 21.16 10.65
C CYS A 240 -1.42 21.57 11.66
N SER A 241 -0.36 20.76 11.79
CA SER A 241 0.72 21.00 12.76
C SER A 241 1.44 22.31 12.45
N TYR A 242 1.70 22.55 11.17
CA TYR A 242 2.33 23.76 10.68
C TYR A 242 1.49 25.01 10.93
N CYS A 243 0.21 25.01 10.56
CA CYS A 243 -0.66 26.17 10.80
C CYS A 243 -0.84 26.43 12.29
N SER A 244 -0.86 25.40 13.14
CA SER A 244 -0.93 25.57 14.60
C SER A 244 0.29 26.33 15.12
N VAL A 245 1.50 25.98 14.66
CA VAL A 245 2.73 26.70 15.04
C VAL A 245 2.74 28.13 14.52
N ILE A 246 2.30 28.36 13.28
CA ILE A 246 2.25 29.71 12.71
C ILE A 246 1.23 30.59 13.45
N ASP A 247 0.05 30.05 13.75
CA ASP A 247 -0.99 30.77 14.51
C ASP A 247 -0.48 31.13 15.91
N GLU A 248 0.15 30.17 16.61
CA GLU A 248 0.74 30.40 17.93
C GLU A 248 1.89 31.42 17.89
N LEU A 249 2.76 31.34 16.86
CA LEU A 249 3.86 32.27 16.67
C LEU A 249 3.35 33.71 16.47
N GLU A 250 2.28 33.89 15.70
CA GLU A 250 1.66 35.20 15.51
C GLU A 250 1.04 35.77 16.79
N VAL A 251 0.37 34.94 17.59
CA VAL A 251 -0.21 35.33 18.88
C VAL A 251 0.90 35.71 19.86
N THR A 252 1.89 34.83 20.04
CA THR A 252 3.01 35.04 20.97
C THR A 252 3.80 36.32 20.62
N ARG A 253 4.06 36.57 19.33
CA ARG A 253 4.74 37.80 18.88
C ARG A 253 3.93 39.06 19.20
N LYS A 254 2.60 39.03 19.03
CA LYS A 254 1.71 40.16 19.35
C LYS A 254 1.71 40.44 20.86
N GLU A 255 1.61 39.40 21.68
CA GLU A 255 1.64 39.51 23.15
C GLU A 255 2.99 40.02 23.65
N TYR A 256 4.10 39.50 23.10
CA TYR A 256 5.45 39.98 23.42
C TYR A 256 5.60 41.48 23.08
N ALA A 257 5.16 41.91 21.90
CA ALA A 257 5.20 43.32 21.50
C ALA A 257 4.32 44.23 22.40
N GLN A 258 3.18 43.73 22.88
CA GLN A 258 2.32 44.46 23.81
C GLN A 258 2.98 44.64 25.18
N VAL A 259 3.59 43.58 25.72
CA VAL A 259 4.32 43.66 27.00
C VAL A 259 5.51 44.61 26.90
N MET A 260 6.28 44.56 25.81
CA MET A 260 7.37 45.51 25.58
C MET A 260 6.90 46.97 25.57
N LYS A 261 5.74 47.25 24.95
CA LYS A 261 5.16 48.60 24.95
C LYS A 261 4.68 49.02 26.34
N GLN A 262 4.12 48.11 27.12
CA GLN A 262 3.71 48.39 28.50
C GLN A 262 4.92 48.68 29.38
N GLN A 263 5.97 47.84 29.33
CA GLN A 263 7.23 48.06 30.04
C GLN A 263 7.86 49.41 29.71
N ALA A 264 7.91 49.79 28.43
CA ALA A 264 8.44 51.09 28.02
C ALA A 264 7.61 52.27 28.58
N ARG A 265 6.30 52.11 28.75
CA ARG A 265 5.43 53.11 29.40
C ARG A 265 5.65 53.15 30.93
N PHE A 266 5.85 52.00 31.57
CA PHE A 266 6.09 51.92 33.01
C PHE A 266 7.46 52.47 33.42
N GLN A 267 8.50 52.29 32.60
CA GLN A 267 9.83 52.88 32.86
C GLN A 267 9.83 54.42 32.84
N LEU A 268 8.82 55.06 32.22
CA LEU A 268 8.64 56.52 32.22
C LEU A 268 7.91 57.03 33.47
N ASN A 269 7.13 56.20 34.16
CA ASN A 269 6.46 56.53 35.42
C ASN A 269 7.24 55.93 36.59
N SER A 270 8.18 56.70 37.13
CA SER A 270 9.05 56.31 38.25
C SER A 270 8.26 56.21 39.57
N GLU A 271 7.59 55.08 39.81
CA GLU A 271 7.11 54.70 41.13
C GLU A 271 7.67 53.34 41.54
N LYS A 272 7.91 53.18 42.84
CA LYS A 272 8.69 52.10 43.49
C LYS A 272 8.22 50.69 43.09
N ILE A 273 8.90 50.10 42.11
CA ILE A 273 8.77 48.67 41.77
C ILE A 273 9.77 47.89 42.63
N SER A 274 9.35 46.76 43.21
CA SER A 274 10.26 45.93 44.00
C SER A 274 11.28 45.24 43.08
N LEU A 275 12.52 45.04 43.56
CA LEU A 275 13.58 44.33 42.82
C LEU A 275 13.14 42.93 42.37
N HIS A 276 12.23 42.29 43.10
CA HIS A 276 11.68 40.99 42.77
C HIS A 276 10.77 41.05 41.54
N ASP A 277 9.90 42.07 41.44
CA ASP A 277 8.99 42.24 40.31
C ASP A 277 9.73 42.55 39.00
N VAL A 278 10.86 43.26 39.08
CA VAL A 278 11.72 43.53 37.91
C VAL A 278 12.35 42.23 37.40
N MET A 279 12.87 41.39 38.31
CA MET A 279 13.50 40.12 37.97
C MET A 279 12.49 39.12 37.39
N ASP A 280 11.30 39.00 37.97
CA ASP A 280 10.23 38.13 37.44
C ASP A 280 9.77 38.60 36.04
N MET A 281 9.77 39.91 35.82
CA MET A 281 9.43 40.50 34.54
C MET A 281 10.52 40.28 33.47
N GLU A 282 11.80 40.23 33.85
CA GLU A 282 12.91 39.85 32.96
C GLU A 282 12.90 38.35 32.64
N ILE A 283 12.62 37.49 33.62
CA ILE A 283 12.51 36.03 33.43
C ILE A 283 11.38 35.71 32.44
N THR A 284 10.20 36.26 32.66
CA THR A 284 9.04 36.05 31.76
C THR A 284 9.29 36.58 30.35
N GLN A 285 10.07 37.66 30.21
CA GLN A 285 10.48 38.17 28.91
C GLN A 285 11.43 37.19 28.19
N HIS A 286 12.41 36.64 28.90
CA HIS A 286 13.35 35.67 28.34
C HIS A 286 12.65 34.39 27.89
N GLU A 287 11.79 33.82 28.74
CA GLU A 287 11.02 32.61 28.41
C GLU A 287 10.13 32.80 27.17
N ARG A 288 9.52 33.98 27.00
CA ARG A 288 8.70 34.30 25.81
C ARG A 288 9.56 34.42 24.55
N LYS A 289 10.75 35.03 24.64
CA LYS A 289 11.68 35.09 23.51
C LYS A 289 12.16 33.69 23.11
N ASP A 290 12.49 32.87 24.08
CA ASP A 290 12.94 31.49 23.85
C ASP A 290 11.82 30.67 23.19
N TRP A 291 10.58 30.85 23.64
CA TRP A 291 9.42 30.22 23.02
C TRP A 291 9.19 30.67 21.57
N ILE A 292 9.31 31.97 21.28
CA ILE A 292 9.25 32.49 19.91
C ILE A 292 10.33 31.85 19.04
N HIS A 293 11.55 31.72 19.55
CA HIS A 293 12.65 31.10 18.82
C HIS A 293 12.37 29.62 18.53
N THR A 294 11.84 28.87 19.49
CA THR A 294 11.41 27.47 19.29
C THR A 294 10.34 27.36 18.20
N LEU A 295 9.32 28.21 18.23
CA LEU A 295 8.26 28.23 17.21
C LEU A 295 8.80 28.62 15.82
N GLU A 296 9.75 29.55 15.74
CA GLU A 296 10.43 29.92 14.49
C GLU A 296 11.25 28.77 13.92
N GLN A 297 11.96 28.02 14.77
CA GLN A 297 12.69 26.82 14.35
C GLN A 297 11.74 25.77 13.77
N LEU A 298 10.61 25.52 14.41
CA LEU A 298 9.60 24.58 13.92
C LEU A 298 8.94 25.07 12.62
N ALA A 299 8.68 26.37 12.50
CA ALA A 299 8.13 26.98 11.28
C ALA A 299 9.10 26.94 10.09
N ASN A 300 10.40 26.93 10.36
CA ASN A 300 11.44 26.83 9.33
C ASN A 300 11.87 25.38 9.06
N SER A 301 11.48 24.43 9.92
CA SER A 301 11.74 23.02 9.69
C SER A 301 11.03 22.53 8.43
N SER A 302 11.78 21.80 7.61
CA SER A 302 11.22 21.10 6.45
C SER A 302 10.59 19.75 6.83
N THR A 303 10.85 19.25 8.04
CA THR A 303 10.31 17.97 8.51
C THR A 303 8.97 18.17 9.21
N CYS A 304 8.09 17.17 9.09
CA CYS A 304 6.87 17.13 9.89
C CYS A 304 7.25 16.84 11.34
N PHE A 305 6.68 17.61 12.26
CA PHE A 305 6.86 17.46 13.69
C PHE A 305 5.55 17.11 14.37
N ASP A 306 5.65 16.36 15.46
CA ASP A 306 4.52 16.02 16.30
C ASP A 306 4.31 17.12 17.35
N LEU A 307 3.09 17.62 17.42
CA LEU A 307 2.74 18.67 18.36
C LEU A 307 2.54 18.14 19.79
N GLU A 308 2.47 16.82 19.99
CA GLU A 308 2.41 16.19 21.33
C GLU A 308 3.77 16.19 22.04
N GLN A 309 4.85 16.33 21.28
CA GLN A 309 6.23 16.36 21.80
C GLN A 309 6.67 17.76 22.26
N LEU A 310 5.80 18.76 22.13
CA LEU A 310 6.11 20.12 22.57
C LEU A 310 5.99 20.23 24.09
N GLU A 311 6.98 20.86 24.72
CA GLU A 311 6.98 21.16 26.16
C GLU A 311 5.76 21.99 26.58
N ARG A 312 5.25 22.83 25.68
CA ARG A 312 4.08 23.68 25.88
C ARG A 312 2.99 23.33 24.87
N PRO A 313 1.78 22.96 25.30
CA PRO A 313 0.69 22.63 24.39
C PRO A 313 0.20 23.90 23.67
N ILE A 314 0.09 23.80 22.34
CA ILE A 314 -0.42 24.90 21.50
C ILE A 314 -1.82 24.60 20.96
N PRO A 315 -2.66 25.63 20.73
CA PRO A 315 -3.96 25.48 20.09
C PRO A 315 -3.87 24.81 18.72
N ARG A 316 -4.78 23.87 18.45
CA ARG A 316 -4.81 23.12 17.19
C ARG A 316 -5.57 23.90 16.10
N SER A 317 -4.87 24.29 15.05
CA SER A 317 -5.45 24.92 13.86
C SER A 317 -6.07 23.85 12.95
N ARG A 318 -7.38 23.95 12.69
CA ARG A 318 -8.14 23.04 11.83
C ARG A 318 -8.46 23.71 10.50
N ASN A 319 -8.05 23.09 9.40
CA ASN A 319 -8.21 23.61 8.05
C ASN A 319 -8.73 22.50 7.13
N ASP A 320 -9.23 22.88 5.96
CA ASP A 320 -9.56 21.92 4.92
C ASP A 320 -8.28 21.35 4.29
N CYS A 321 -8.31 20.08 3.91
CA CYS A 321 -7.20 19.40 3.23
C CYS A 321 -7.67 18.77 1.92
N PHE A 322 -6.83 18.85 0.89
CA PHE A 322 -6.99 18.05 -0.32
C PHE A 322 -6.34 16.70 -0.08
N LYS A 323 -7.13 15.63 -0.17
CA LYS A 323 -6.67 14.25 -0.10
C LYS A 323 -6.69 13.65 -1.49
N ARG A 324 -5.62 12.94 -1.88
CA ARG A 324 -5.54 12.20 -3.13
C ARG A 324 -4.91 10.84 -2.89
N LEU A 325 -5.49 9.79 -3.44
CA LEU A 325 -4.88 8.46 -3.49
C LEU A 325 -4.16 8.29 -4.83
N GLN A 326 -2.93 7.79 -4.81
CA GLN A 326 -2.17 7.42 -6.01
C GLN A 326 -1.39 6.12 -5.73
N PHE A 327 -0.84 5.50 -6.78
CA PHE A 327 -0.01 4.29 -6.62
C PHE A 327 1.47 4.67 -6.56
N SER A 328 2.12 4.45 -5.42
CA SER A 328 3.57 4.72 -5.28
C SER A 328 4.43 3.59 -5.80
N ARG A 329 3.91 2.35 -5.73
CA ARG A 329 4.54 1.16 -6.31
C ARG A 329 3.47 0.31 -7.00
N SER A 330 3.64 0.05 -8.29
CA SER A 330 2.80 -0.87 -9.04
C SER A 330 3.13 -2.33 -8.65
N PRO A 331 2.12 -3.20 -8.46
CA PRO A 331 2.30 -4.65 -8.43
C PRO A 331 2.70 -5.18 -9.80
N ASP A 332 3.15 -6.44 -9.85
CA ASP A 332 3.37 -7.16 -11.11
C ASP A 332 2.03 -7.52 -11.77
N VAL A 333 1.01 -7.78 -10.94
CA VAL A 333 -0.36 -8.05 -11.34
C VAL A 333 -1.32 -7.07 -10.68
N PHE A 334 -1.97 -6.21 -11.46
CA PHE A 334 -3.03 -5.33 -10.95
C PHE A 334 -4.38 -6.06 -10.90
N CYS A 335 -4.95 -6.21 -9.70
CA CYS A 335 -6.29 -6.74 -9.52
C CYS A 335 -7.32 -5.60 -9.34
N PHE A 336 -8.25 -5.45 -10.28
CA PHE A 336 -9.31 -4.43 -10.19
C PHE A 336 -10.64 -5.03 -9.75
N HIS A 337 -11.04 -4.74 -8.53
CA HIS A 337 -12.35 -5.13 -8.04
C HIS A 337 -13.39 -4.04 -8.35
N LEU A 338 -14.38 -4.37 -9.19
CA LEU A 338 -15.47 -3.44 -9.50
C LEU A 338 -16.60 -3.58 -8.46
N ASN A 339 -16.80 -2.54 -7.65
CA ASN A 339 -17.84 -2.52 -6.60
C ASN A 339 -19.24 -2.47 -7.21
N ARG A 340 -19.81 -3.65 -7.46
CA ARG A 340 -21.15 -3.80 -8.03
C ARG A 340 -22.26 -3.81 -6.99
N LYS A 341 -21.95 -3.91 -5.69
CA LYS A 341 -22.97 -3.90 -4.62
C LYS A 341 -23.07 -2.49 -4.03
N VAL A 342 -24.21 -1.84 -4.20
CA VAL A 342 -24.48 -0.50 -3.65
C VAL A 342 -25.60 -0.57 -2.63
N TYR A 343 -25.41 0.07 -1.48
CA TYR A 343 -26.45 0.19 -0.46
C TYR A 343 -27.28 1.45 -0.68
N MET A 344 -28.59 1.29 -0.76
CA MET A 344 -29.51 2.40 -0.93
C MET A 344 -29.81 3.09 0.41
N ARG A 345 -30.08 4.40 0.36
CA ARG A 345 -30.48 5.19 1.55
C ARG A 345 -31.75 4.70 2.21
N THR A 346 -32.64 4.06 1.44
CA THR A 346 -33.90 3.46 1.90
C THR A 346 -33.72 2.14 2.64
N GLY A 347 -32.48 1.66 2.77
CA GLY A 347 -32.17 0.28 3.19
C GLY A 347 -32.27 -0.69 2.01
N GLY A 348 -31.41 -1.71 2.02
CA GLY A 348 -31.30 -2.69 0.93
C GLY A 348 -30.02 -2.51 0.10
N ALA A 349 -29.61 -3.60 -0.55
CA ALA A 349 -28.46 -3.63 -1.44
C ALA A 349 -28.93 -3.94 -2.87
N VAL A 350 -28.41 -3.20 -3.84
CA VAL A 350 -28.69 -3.40 -5.26
C VAL A 350 -27.41 -3.73 -5.99
N LYS A 351 -27.53 -4.67 -6.94
CA LYS A 351 -26.43 -5.05 -7.83
C LYS A 351 -26.43 -4.14 -9.06
N LEU A 352 -25.27 -3.56 -9.36
CA LEU A 352 -25.02 -2.80 -10.58
C LEU A 352 -24.70 -3.76 -11.72
N GLU A 353 -25.64 -3.85 -12.65
CA GLU A 353 -25.51 -4.63 -13.89
C GLU A 353 -24.93 -3.80 -15.05
N THR A 354 -24.48 -2.57 -14.78
CA THR A 354 -23.86 -1.70 -15.77
C THR A 354 -22.68 -2.42 -16.43
N TYR A 355 -22.70 -2.47 -17.75
CA TYR A 355 -21.55 -2.89 -18.54
C TYR A 355 -20.41 -1.88 -18.34
N VAL A 356 -19.21 -2.39 -18.05
CA VAL A 356 -18.02 -1.57 -17.88
C VAL A 356 -17.05 -1.98 -18.98
N GLU A 357 -16.77 -1.05 -19.88
CA GLU A 357 -15.75 -1.16 -20.91
C GLU A 357 -14.36 -1.08 -20.26
N PHE A 358 -13.50 -2.05 -20.54
CA PHE A 358 -12.11 -2.07 -20.11
C PHE A 358 -11.22 -2.34 -21.33
N PRO A 359 -10.09 -1.61 -21.48
CA PRO A 359 -9.16 -1.87 -22.57
C PRO A 359 -8.33 -3.13 -22.30
N LEU A 360 -7.80 -3.75 -23.35
CA LEU A 360 -6.85 -4.87 -23.22
C LEU A 360 -5.47 -4.41 -22.74
N GLU A 361 -5.10 -3.18 -23.10
CA GLU A 361 -3.88 -2.50 -22.64
C GLU A 361 -4.29 -1.25 -21.86
N LEU A 362 -3.76 -1.11 -20.65
CA LEU A 362 -4.07 0.01 -19.76
C LEU A 362 -2.78 0.75 -19.41
N ASP A 363 -2.74 2.04 -19.68
CA ASP A 363 -1.66 2.92 -19.23
C ASP A 363 -1.93 3.38 -17.80
N MET A 364 -1.01 3.07 -16.90
CA MET A 364 -1.13 3.37 -15.47
C MET A 364 -0.37 4.64 -15.05
N ASP A 365 0.39 5.28 -15.95
CA ASP A 365 1.28 6.41 -15.63
C ASP A 365 0.55 7.57 -14.96
N ASP A 366 -0.67 7.90 -15.43
CA ASP A 366 -1.47 9.01 -14.91
C ASP A 366 -2.01 8.78 -13.48
N TYR A 367 -2.00 7.54 -13.01
CA TYR A 367 -2.51 7.14 -11.68
C TYR A 367 -1.38 6.85 -10.68
N CYS A 368 -0.15 6.70 -11.17
CA CYS A 368 1.02 6.40 -10.37
C CYS A 368 1.77 7.68 -9.96
N GLN A 369 2.35 7.65 -8.76
CA GLN A 369 3.32 8.63 -8.30
C GLN A 369 4.55 7.89 -7.80
N TYR A 370 5.46 7.58 -8.71
CA TYR A 370 6.74 6.99 -8.34
C TYR A 370 7.54 8.00 -7.51
N GLU A 371 8.10 7.53 -6.38
CA GLU A 371 9.09 8.31 -5.65
C GLU A 371 10.27 8.58 -6.59
N THR A 372 10.36 9.78 -7.15
CA THR A 372 11.62 10.25 -7.71
C THR A 372 12.63 10.20 -6.58
N SER A 373 13.66 9.36 -6.75
CA SER A 373 14.72 9.18 -5.76
C SER A 373 15.11 10.53 -5.16
N ALA A 374 15.22 10.59 -3.83
CA ALA A 374 15.42 11.77 -2.98
C ALA A 374 16.63 12.69 -3.32
N VAL A 375 17.30 12.46 -4.45
CA VAL A 375 18.41 13.25 -4.99
C VAL A 375 17.92 14.46 -5.80
N ALA A 376 16.66 14.47 -6.29
CA ALA A 376 16.17 15.55 -7.16
C ALA A 376 15.46 16.71 -6.42
N ASP A 377 14.92 16.50 -5.22
CA ASP A 377 14.09 17.50 -4.52
C ASP A 377 14.89 18.54 -3.70
N GLN A 378 16.21 18.42 -3.61
CA GLN A 378 17.05 19.44 -2.95
C GLN A 378 17.20 20.74 -3.75
N LYS A 379 16.69 20.83 -4.99
CA LYS A 379 16.80 22.05 -5.83
C LYS A 379 15.48 22.78 -6.09
N GLY A 380 14.35 22.34 -5.54
CA GLY A 380 13.04 22.94 -5.77
C GLY A 380 12.57 24.00 -4.76
N MET A 381 13.22 24.11 -3.60
CA MET A 381 12.73 24.93 -2.46
C MET A 381 13.33 26.34 -2.37
N ASN A 382 13.95 26.86 -3.43
CA ASN A 382 14.31 28.28 -3.49
C ASN A 382 13.31 29.04 -4.35
N GLY A 383 12.48 29.85 -3.68
CA GLY A 383 11.53 30.74 -4.32
C GLY A 383 12.19 31.65 -5.35
N SER A 384 11.75 31.53 -6.60
CA SER A 384 11.82 32.61 -7.58
C SER A 384 10.72 32.43 -8.61
N ARG A 385 9.85 33.45 -8.68
CA ARG A 385 8.87 33.62 -9.75
C ARG A 385 9.59 33.59 -11.09
N SER A 386 9.30 32.59 -11.92
CA SER A 386 9.55 32.67 -13.36
C SER A 386 8.55 31.84 -14.15
N ARG A 387 8.19 32.39 -15.30
CA ARG A 387 7.13 31.99 -16.22
C ARG A 387 7.29 30.56 -16.76
N SER A 388 6.13 29.95 -17.02
CA SER A 388 5.85 28.96 -18.07
C SER A 388 7.04 28.58 -18.97
N MET A 389 7.62 27.41 -18.71
CA MET A 389 8.19 26.55 -19.72
C MET A 389 8.08 25.10 -19.26
N ARG A 390 7.40 24.26 -20.05
CA ARG A 390 7.44 22.80 -19.94
C ARG A 390 8.91 22.37 -19.89
N ARG A 391 9.35 21.81 -18.77
CA ARG A 391 10.68 21.17 -18.67
C ARG A 391 10.60 19.71 -19.13
N PRO A 392 11.69 19.19 -19.72
CA PRO A 392 11.68 17.92 -20.44
C PRO A 392 11.57 16.74 -19.45
N ARG A 393 10.82 15.70 -19.86
CA ARG A 393 10.79 14.38 -19.21
C ARG A 393 12.24 13.94 -18.94
N ALA A 394 12.62 13.88 -17.66
CA ALA A 394 13.87 13.26 -17.26
C ALA A 394 13.75 11.77 -17.59
N SER A 395 14.76 11.27 -18.30
CA SER A 395 14.89 9.89 -18.76
C SER A 395 14.72 8.92 -17.59
N ILE A 396 13.65 8.13 -17.69
CA ILE A 396 13.38 6.91 -16.93
C ILE A 396 14.67 6.04 -16.99
N PRO A 397 15.20 5.53 -15.87
CA PRO A 397 16.19 4.46 -15.96
C PRO A 397 15.49 3.31 -16.67
N SER A 398 15.99 2.93 -17.85
CA SER A 398 15.42 1.83 -18.63
C SER A 398 15.46 0.57 -17.78
N PHE A 399 14.33 0.25 -17.15
CA PHE A 399 14.01 -1.13 -16.82
C PHE A 399 13.98 -1.83 -18.18
N GLY A 400 14.97 -2.69 -18.39
CA GLY A 400 15.09 -3.46 -19.62
C GLY A 400 13.82 -4.27 -19.84
N GLU A 401 13.32 -4.21 -21.08
CA GLU A 401 12.06 -4.78 -21.55
C GLU A 401 10.83 -4.22 -20.82
N ALA A 402 9.86 -3.72 -21.58
CA ALA A 402 8.54 -3.44 -21.06
C ALA A 402 7.97 -4.75 -20.54
N SER A 403 8.12 -5.03 -19.25
CA SER A 403 7.39 -6.11 -18.59
C SER A 403 5.92 -5.77 -18.77
N GLU A 404 5.24 -6.49 -19.66
CA GLU A 404 3.79 -6.39 -19.83
C GLU A 404 3.13 -6.70 -18.48
N GLN A 405 2.74 -5.65 -17.75
CA GLN A 405 2.05 -5.80 -16.47
C GLN A 405 0.74 -6.55 -16.70
N GLN A 406 0.45 -7.52 -15.83
CA GLN A 406 -0.76 -8.32 -15.96
C GLN A 406 -1.91 -7.67 -15.20
N TYR A 407 -3.14 -7.94 -15.64
CA TYR A 407 -4.36 -7.42 -15.02
C TYR A 407 -5.34 -8.56 -14.71
N LEU A 408 -5.97 -8.51 -13.53
CA LEU A 408 -6.99 -9.46 -13.05
C LEU A 408 -8.32 -8.76 -12.75
#